data_AF-A0AB74DZ21-F1
#
_entry.id   AF-A0AB74DZ21-F1
#
_cell.length_a   1.000
_cell.length_b   1.000
_cell.length_c   1.000
_cell.angle_alpha   90.00
_cell.angle_beta   90.00
_cell.angle_gamma   90.00
#
_symmetry.space_group_name_H-M   'P 1'
#
loop_
_entity.id
_entity.type
_entity.pdbx_description
1 polymer ?
#
loop_
_entity_poly.entity_id
_entity_poly.type
_entity_poly.pdbx_seq_one_letter_code
_entity_poly.pdbx_strand_id
1 'polypeptide(L)'
;KLFKNKAYTGATASNFLLNGVAGTLIVANTFVQRGLGYSSLQAGSLSITYLVMVLIMIRVGEKLLQTLGCKKPMLIGTGVLIVGECLISLTFLPEIFYVICCIIGYLFFGLGLGIYATPSTDTAIANAPL
;
A
#
# COMPACT_ATOMS: atom_id res chain seq x y z
N LYS A 1 -16.39 20.97 -12.51
CA LYS A 1 -17.39 20.68 -11.45
C LYS A 1 -17.00 19.48 -10.60
N LEU A 2 -16.43 18.43 -11.20
CA LEU A 2 -15.84 17.23 -10.57
C LEU A 2 -15.02 17.51 -9.28
N PHE A 3 -13.93 18.29 -9.39
CA PHE A 3 -13.05 18.57 -8.25
C PHE A 3 -13.62 19.53 -7.19
N LYS A 4 -14.84 20.05 -7.38
CA LYS A 4 -15.55 20.76 -6.29
C LYS A 4 -16.15 19.79 -5.28
N ASN A 5 -16.39 18.53 -5.65
CA ASN A 5 -16.80 17.50 -4.70
C ASN A 5 -15.58 17.07 -3.86
N LYS A 6 -15.60 17.40 -2.56
CA LYS A 6 -14.50 17.12 -1.64
C LYS A 6 -14.22 15.62 -1.47
N ALA A 7 -15.24 14.76 -1.57
CA ALA A 7 -15.06 13.31 -1.47
C ALA A 7 -14.34 12.77 -2.71
N TYR A 8 -14.76 13.21 -3.90
CA TYR A 8 -14.09 12.86 -5.16
C TYR A 8 -12.64 13.34 -5.17
N THR A 9 -12.40 14.64 -4.93
CA THR A 9 -11.05 15.22 -4.92
C THR A 9 -10.16 14.55 -3.89
N GLY A 10 -10.69 14.28 -2.69
CA GLY A 10 -9.96 13.58 -1.65
C GLY A 10 -9.52 12.18 -2.10
N ALA A 11 -10.45 11.37 -2.61
CA ALA A 11 -10.16 10.02 -3.09
C ALA A 11 -9.17 9.99 -4.26
N THR A 12 -9.33 10.88 -5.24
CA THR A 12 -8.40 10.95 -6.38
C THR A 12 -7.01 11.42 -5.95
N ALA A 13 -6.93 12.46 -5.12
CA ALA A 13 -5.64 12.99 -4.65
C ALA A 13 -4.90 11.98 -3.77
N SER A 14 -5.60 11.32 -2.83
CA SER A 14 -4.97 10.28 -2.00
C SER A 14 -4.54 9.09 -2.84
N ASN A 15 -5.32 8.68 -3.85
CA ASN A 15 -4.96 7.56 -4.73
C ASN A 15 -3.72 7.92 -5.58
N PHE A 16 -3.66 9.15 -6.09
CA PHE A 16 -2.48 9.65 -6.79
C PHE A 16 -1.23 9.59 -5.90
N LEU A 17 -1.31 10.09 -4.66
CA LEU A 17 -0.20 10.05 -3.71
C LEU A 17 0.22 8.62 -3.38
N LEU A 18 -0.73 7.72 -3.14
CA LEU A 18 -0.46 6.31 -2.85
C LEU A 18 0.24 5.57 -4.00
N ASN A 19 -0.12 5.86 -5.25
CA ASN A 19 0.61 5.32 -6.40
C ASN A 19 2.03 5.89 -6.50
N GLY A 20 2.26 7.14 -6.08
CA GLY A 20 3.62 7.71 -6.02
C GLY A 20 4.53 6.93 -5.07
N VAL A 21 3.98 6.44 -3.95
CA VAL A 21 4.71 5.65 -2.96
C VAL A 21 5.08 4.25 -3.48
N ALA A 22 4.37 3.71 -4.48
CA ALA A 22 4.73 2.43 -5.10
C ALA A 22 6.14 2.42 -5.73
N GLY A 23 6.73 3.60 -5.98
CA GLY A 23 8.13 3.74 -6.41
C GLY A 23 9.12 3.12 -5.41
N THR A 24 8.82 3.12 -4.11
CA THR A 24 9.68 2.48 -3.10
C THR A 24 9.84 0.98 -3.34
N LEU A 25 8.83 0.30 -3.86
CA LEU A 25 8.91 -1.14 -4.18
C LEU A 25 10.01 -1.41 -5.21
N ILE A 26 10.15 -0.52 -6.21
CA ILE A 26 11.20 -0.60 -7.24
C ILE A 26 12.57 -0.35 -6.62
N VAL A 27 12.68 0.68 -5.76
CA VAL A 27 13.94 1.03 -5.10
C VAL A 27 14.39 -0.10 -4.17
N ALA A 28 13.50 -0.62 -3.34
CA ALA A 28 13.76 -1.72 -2.42
C ALA A 28 14.19 -2.98 -3.17
N ASN A 29 13.49 -3.33 -4.25
CA ASN A 29 13.83 -4.48 -5.09
C ASN A 29 15.19 -4.29 -5.78
N THR A 30 15.50 -3.09 -6.25
CA THR A 30 16.82 -2.75 -6.82
C THR A 30 17.91 -2.85 -5.75
N PHE A 31 17.65 -2.40 -4.53
CA PHE A 31 18.59 -2.45 -3.42
C PHE A 31 18.92 -3.88 -3.00
N VAL A 32 17.94 -4.78 -2.86
CA VAL A 32 18.25 -6.19 -2.53
C VAL A 32 19.05 -6.88 -3.64
N GLN A 33 18.73 -6.62 -4.91
CA GLN A 33 19.43 -7.26 -6.03
C GLN A 33 20.84 -6.70 -6.23
N ARG A 34 20.99 -5.37 -6.30
CA ARG A 34 22.27 -4.72 -6.60
C ARG A 34 23.12 -4.42 -5.36
N GLY A 35 22.49 -4.16 -4.22
CA GLY A 35 23.16 -3.82 -2.97
C GLY A 35 23.50 -5.05 -2.12
N LEU A 36 22.58 -6.00 -2.00
CA LEU A 36 22.79 -7.23 -1.21
C LEU A 36 23.16 -8.45 -2.07
N GLY A 37 23.16 -8.33 -3.40
CA GLY A 37 23.54 -9.40 -4.32
C GLY A 37 22.50 -10.52 -4.47
N TYR A 38 21.24 -10.26 -4.08
CA TYR A 38 20.17 -11.25 -4.19
C TYR A 38 19.82 -11.53 -5.66
N SER A 39 19.51 -12.79 -5.96
CA SER A 39 18.89 -13.14 -7.25
C SER A 39 17.51 -12.50 -7.39
N SER A 40 17.03 -12.34 -8.62
CA SER A 40 15.70 -11.78 -8.89
C SER A 40 14.57 -12.60 -8.23
N LEU A 41 14.76 -13.92 -8.09
CA LEU A 41 13.81 -14.80 -7.40
C LEU A 41 13.79 -14.51 -5.88
N GLN A 42 14.95 -14.36 -5.25
CA GLN A 42 15.04 -14.02 -3.82
C GLN A 42 14.48 -12.61 -3.53
N ALA A 43 14.75 -11.65 -4.40
CA ALA A 43 14.18 -10.31 -4.26
C ALA A 43 12.65 -10.33 -4.44
N GLY A 44 12.14 -11.13 -5.38
CA GLY A 44 10.71 -11.31 -5.59
C GLY A 44 10.02 -12.05 -4.45
N SER A 45 10.68 -12.98 -3.77
CA SER A 45 10.05 -13.73 -2.68
C SER A 45 9.75 -12.87 -1.45
N LEU A 46 10.51 -11.78 -1.24
CA LEU A 46 10.26 -10.82 -0.15
C LEU A 46 8.89 -10.13 -0.28
N SER A 47 8.38 -9.93 -1.50
CA SER A 47 7.08 -9.29 -1.75
C SER A 47 5.90 -10.26 -1.79
N ILE A 48 6.12 -11.56 -1.54
CA ILE A 48 5.02 -12.54 -1.47
C ILE A 48 4.05 -12.22 -0.35
N THR A 49 4.54 -11.73 0.80
CA THR A 49 3.66 -11.36 1.93
C THR A 49 2.73 -10.21 1.56
N TYR A 50 3.22 -9.25 0.77
CA TYR A 50 2.39 -8.20 0.18
C TYR A 50 1.26 -8.80 -0.67
N LEU A 51 1.58 -9.69 -1.61
CA LEU A 51 0.59 -10.29 -2.51
C LEU A 51 -0.48 -11.07 -1.73
N VAL A 52 -0.06 -11.93 -0.80
CA VAL A 52 -0.97 -12.72 0.04
C VAL A 52 -1.90 -11.81 0.81
N MET A 53 -1.36 -10.74 1.41
CA MET A 53 -2.16 -9.86 2.26
C MET A 53 -3.17 -9.03 1.45
N VAL A 54 -2.79 -8.53 0.27
CA VAL A 54 -3.73 -7.85 -0.62
C VAL A 54 -4.90 -8.75 -0.97
N LEU A 55 -4.65 -10.00 -1.37
CA LEU A 55 -5.70 -10.96 -1.75
C LEU A 55 -6.68 -11.24 -0.62
N ILE A 56 -6.18 -11.43 0.60
CA ILE A 56 -7.02 -11.61 1.80
C ILE A 56 -7.87 -10.37 2.05
N MET A 57 -7.29 -9.18 1.84
CA MET A 57 -7.91 -7.92 2.19
C MET A 57 -8.94 -7.41 1.19
N ILE A 58 -9.05 -7.97 -0.02
CA ILE A 58 -10.07 -7.59 -1.01
C ILE A 58 -11.48 -7.57 -0.40
N ARG A 59 -11.88 -8.66 0.25
CA ARG A 59 -13.22 -8.78 0.88
C ARG A 59 -13.36 -7.96 2.16
N VAL A 60 -12.25 -7.80 2.89
CA VAL A 60 -12.25 -7.08 4.17
C VAL A 60 -12.40 -5.57 3.94
N GLY A 61 -11.72 -5.03 2.92
CA GLY A 61 -11.84 -3.61 2.53
C GLY A 61 -13.27 -3.22 2.16
N GLU A 62 -13.98 -4.07 1.41
CA GLU A 62 -15.39 -3.87 1.07
C GLU A 62 -16.28 -3.85 2.32
N LYS A 63 -16.09 -4.81 3.24
CA LYS A 63 -16.85 -4.86 4.49
C LYS A 63 -16.57 -3.65 5.40
N LEU A 64 -15.32 -3.18 5.43
CA LEU A 64 -14.94 -1.98 6.18
C LEU A 64 -15.58 -0.72 5.60
N LEU A 65 -15.68 -0.61 4.27
CA LEU A 65 -16.39 0.49 3.62
C LEU A 65 -17.87 0.54 4.06
N GLN A 66 -18.56 -0.60 4.04
CA GLN A 66 -19.97 -0.70 4.38
C GLN A 66 -20.25 -0.39 5.87
N THR A 67 -19.30 -0.70 6.76
CA THR A 67 -19.50 -0.57 8.21
C THR A 67 -18.99 0.76 8.79
N LEU A 68 -17.88 1.29 8.29
CA LEU A 68 -17.21 2.48 8.83
C LEU A 68 -17.33 3.71 7.94
N GLY A 69 -17.91 3.56 6.75
CA GLY A 69 -17.89 4.57 5.69
C GLY A 69 -16.49 4.74 5.08
N CYS A 70 -16.36 5.63 4.10
CA CYS A 70 -15.13 5.74 3.30
C CYS A 70 -13.91 6.34 4.03
N LYS A 71 -14.11 7.41 4.82
CA LYS A 71 -12.99 8.19 5.37
C LYS A 71 -12.09 7.40 6.31
N LYS A 72 -12.67 6.61 7.22
CA LYS A 72 -11.91 5.92 8.27
C LYS A 72 -11.00 4.82 7.67
N PRO A 73 -11.51 3.89 6.84
CA PRO A 73 -10.67 2.91 6.15
C PRO A 73 -9.58 3.56 5.32
N MET A 74 -9.87 4.64 4.57
CA MET A 74 -8.84 5.32 3.79
C MET A 74 -7.69 5.83 4.68
N LEU A 75 -7.99 6.53 5.78
CA LEU A 75 -6.94 7.02 6.70
C LEU A 75 -6.17 5.89 7.37
N ILE A 76 -6.86 4.84 7.84
CA ILE A 76 -6.23 3.68 8.48
C ILE A 76 -5.33 2.94 7.48
N GLY A 77 -5.84 2.66 6.28
CA GLY A 77 -5.10 1.97 5.24
C GLY A 77 -3.85 2.74 4.82
N THR A 78 -3.97 4.06 4.62
CA THR A 78 -2.80 4.91 4.33
C THR A 78 -1.79 4.90 5.48
N GLY A 79 -2.24 5.01 6.74
CA GLY A 79 -1.33 4.98 7.89
C GLY A 79 -0.56 3.66 8.01
N VAL A 80 -1.25 2.53 7.84
CA VAL A 80 -0.64 1.20 7.86
C VAL A 80 0.36 1.04 6.71
N LEU A 81 0.04 1.55 5.53
CA LEU A 81 0.93 1.52 4.37
C LEU A 81 2.21 2.33 4.63
N ILE A 82 2.11 3.53 5.22
CA ILE A 82 3.27 4.35 5.58
C ILE A 82 4.20 3.59 6.55
N VAL A 83 3.64 2.87 7.54
CA VAL A 83 4.45 2.04 8.45
C VAL A 83 5.21 0.97 7.68
N GLY A 84 4.56 0.29 6.74
CA GLY A 84 5.19 -0.72 5.89
C GLY A 84 6.34 -0.15 5.04
N GLU A 85 6.11 1.02 4.45
CA GLU A 85 7.09 1.76 3.65
C GLU A 85 8.29 2.23 4.46
N CYS A 86 8.06 2.74 5.68
CA CYS A 86 9.15 3.11 6.59
C CYS A 86 10.02 1.90 6.92
N LEU A 87 9.43 0.72 7.14
CA LEU A 87 10.17 -0.51 7.42
C LEU A 87 11.00 -0.98 6.22
N ILE A 88 10.44 -0.93 5.01
CA ILE A 88 11.16 -1.27 3.76
C ILE A 88 12.32 -0.28 3.52
N SER A 89 12.17 0.97 3.95
CA SER A 89 13.17 2.03 3.74
C SER A 89 14.38 1.94 4.68
N LEU A 90 14.42 1.01 5.64
CA LEU A 90 15.51 0.87 6.62
C LEU A 90 16.76 0.20 6.03
N THR A 91 17.21 0.66 4.86
CA THR A 91 18.34 0.08 4.09
C THR A 91 19.70 0.17 4.79
N PHE A 92 19.80 0.96 5.86
CA PHE A 92 21.01 1.08 6.68
C PHE A 92 21.19 -0.08 7.67
N LEU A 93 20.21 -0.95 7.83
CA LEU A 93 20.28 -2.10 8.75
C LEU A 93 21.19 -3.22 8.18
N PRO A 94 21.78 -4.06 9.06
CA PRO A 94 22.44 -5.28 8.61
C PRO A 94 21.47 -6.20 7.88
N GLU A 95 21.97 -6.96 6.91
CA GLU A 95 21.20 -7.76 5.95
C GLU A 95 20.04 -8.54 6.58
N ILE A 96 20.31 -9.33 7.62
CA ILE A 96 19.28 -10.17 8.26
C ILE A 96 18.13 -9.36 8.85
N PHE A 97 18.43 -8.22 9.48
CA PHE A 97 17.43 -7.33 10.08
C PHE A 97 16.65 -6.60 9.00
N TYR A 98 17.35 -6.14 7.95
CA TYR A 98 16.71 -5.52 6.81
C TYR A 98 15.71 -6.46 6.12
N VAL A 99 16.07 -7.73 5.92
CA VAL A 99 15.18 -8.74 5.33
C VAL A 99 13.92 -8.95 6.17
N ILE A 100 14.07 -9.04 7.50
CA ILE A 100 12.92 -9.15 8.41
C ILE A 100 12.03 -7.90 8.31
N CYS A 101 12.63 -6.71 8.31
CA CYS A 101 11.92 -5.44 8.11
C CYS A 101 11.20 -5.40 6.77
N CYS A 102 11.79 -5.90 5.68
CA CYS A 102 11.14 -6.00 4.38
C CYS A 102 9.94 -6.94 4.42
N ILE A 103 10.07 -8.15 4.98
CA ILE A 103 8.97 -9.13 5.01
C ILE A 103 7.76 -8.56 5.77
N ILE A 104 8.01 -7.95 6.94
CA ILE A 104 6.98 -7.28 7.74
C ILE A 104 6.46 -6.06 6.99
N GLY A 105 7.35 -5.24 6.41
CA GLY A 105 6.99 -4.04 5.68
C GLY A 105 6.09 -4.32 4.48
N TYR A 106 6.41 -5.33 3.67
CA TYR A 106 5.56 -5.79 2.56
C TYR A 106 4.20 -6.31 3.05
N LEU A 107 4.15 -7.00 4.19
CA LEU A 107 2.87 -7.42 4.79
C LEU A 107 2.00 -6.21 5.15
N PHE A 108 2.58 -5.21 5.82
CA PHE A 108 1.88 -3.98 6.19
C PHE A 108 1.48 -3.17 4.95
N PHE A 109 2.34 -3.11 3.95
CA PHE A 109 2.03 -2.47 2.66
C PHE A 109 0.80 -3.10 2.02
N GLY A 110 0.73 -4.45 1.96
CA GLY A 110 -0.43 -5.16 1.40
C GLY A 110 -1.70 -5.01 2.22
N LEU A 111 -1.57 -5.04 3.54
CA LEU A 111 -2.68 -4.76 4.47
C LEU A 111 -3.24 -3.35 4.24
N GLY A 112 -2.37 -2.33 4.28
CA GLY A 112 -2.75 -0.93 4.12
C GLY A 112 -3.41 -0.67 2.76
N LEU A 113 -2.82 -1.21 1.68
CA LEU A 113 -3.37 -1.11 0.34
C LEU A 113 -4.76 -1.76 0.23
N GLY A 114 -4.94 -2.96 0.80
CA GLY A 114 -6.21 -3.67 0.77
C GLY A 114 -7.32 -2.99 1.57
N ILE A 115 -7.00 -2.35 2.71
CA ILE A 115 -7.95 -1.51 3.45
C ILE A 115 -8.33 -0.27 2.63
N TYR A 116 -7.39 0.31 1.89
CA TYR A 116 -7.54 1.60 1.22
C TYR A 116 -8.23 1.51 -0.15
N ALA A 117 -7.85 0.53 -0.98
CA ALA A 117 -8.11 0.53 -2.42
C ALA A 117 -9.61 0.52 -2.77
N THR A 118 -10.38 -0.38 -2.15
CA THR A 118 -11.83 -0.51 -2.42
C THR A 118 -12.60 0.73 -1.96
N PRO A 119 -12.46 1.23 -0.71
CA PRO A 119 -13.10 2.48 -0.29
C PRO A 119 -12.77 3.69 -1.17
N SER A 120 -11.50 3.83 -1.58
CA SER A 120 -11.08 4.97 -2.40
C SER A 120 -11.73 4.93 -3.79
N THR A 121 -11.76 3.76 -4.42
CA THR A 121 -12.26 3.61 -5.79
C THR A 121 -13.78 3.81 -5.83
N ASP A 122 -14.50 3.15 -4.91
CA ASP A 122 -15.96 3.27 -4.83
C ASP A 122 -16.40 4.71 -4.51
N THR A 123 -15.66 5.40 -3.64
CA THR A 123 -15.95 6.80 -3.32
C THR A 123 -15.80 7.71 -4.53
N ALA A 124 -14.74 7.51 -5.33
CA ALA A 124 -14.52 8.30 -6.53
C ALA A 124 -15.62 8.04 -7.56
N ILE A 125 -15.99 6.77 -7.79
CA ILE A 125 -17.04 6.41 -8.75
C ILE A 125 -18.41 6.93 -8.30
N ALA A 126 -18.79 6.71 -7.04
CA ALA A 126 -20.10 7.13 -6.52
C ALA A 126 -20.29 8.66 -6.45
N ASN A 127 -19.19 9.42 -6.49
CA ASN A 127 -19.21 10.89 -6.43
C ASN A 127 -18.84 11.55 -7.75
N ALA A 128 -18.63 10.78 -8.81
CA ALA A 128 -18.46 11.32 -10.15
C ALA A 128 -19.80 11.91 -10.64
N PRO A 129 -19.81 13.14 -11.18
CA PRO A 129 -20.98 13.70 -11.85
C PRO A 129 -21.27 12.88 -13.10
N LEU A 130 -22.55 12.55 -13.29
CA LEU A 130 -23.10 12.06 -14.55
C LEU A 130 -22.95 13.11 -15.65
#